data_AF-K7QJZ4-F1
#
_entry.id   AF-K7QJZ4-F1
#
_cell.length_a   1.000
_cell.length_b   1.000
_cell.length_c   1.000
_cell.angle_alpha   90.00
_cell.angle_beta   90.00
_cell.angle_gamma   90.00
#
_symmetry.space_group_name_H-M   'P 1'
#
loop_
_entity.id
_entity.type
_entity.pdbx_description
1 polymer ?
#
loop_
_entity_poly.entity_id
_entity_poly.type
_entity_poly.pdbx_seq_one_letter_code
_entity_poly.pdbx_strand_id
1 'polypeptide(L)'
;MIFLMLVFTMYVCFSLDMMSSLMIFIMVEMCLYSLLLSTSWFHVMILLMVLEMLMLLVFLLINLTILSVKMSGIFVFMFITLSVAEASVGMSLLTMLVRSNGNDFMGVSIF
;
A
#
# COMPACT_ATOMS: atom_id res chain seq x y z
N MET A 1 18.95 -5.47 0.95
CA MET A 1 18.29 -4.60 -0.06
C MET A 1 17.57 -3.42 0.60
N ILE A 2 16.68 -3.68 1.56
CA ILE A 2 15.93 -2.64 2.30
C ILE A 2 16.85 -1.60 2.99
N PHE A 3 17.91 -2.05 3.67
CA PHE A 3 18.87 -1.15 4.31
C PHE A 3 19.56 -0.20 3.31
N LEU A 4 19.89 -0.68 2.11
CA LEU A 4 20.55 0.13 1.08
C LEU A 4 19.59 1.15 0.46
N MET A 5 18.33 0.77 0.27
CA MET A 5 17.27 1.70 -0.17
C MET A 5 17.03 2.81 0.85
N LEU A 6 17.08 2.49 2.15
CA LEU A 6 16.97 3.47 3.25
C LEU A 6 18.16 4.43 3.29
N VAL A 7 19.39 3.94 3.10
CA VAL A 7 20.56 4.83 3.05
C VAL A 7 20.51 5.74 1.82
N PHE A 8 20.04 5.22 0.68
CA PHE A 8 19.87 6.02 -0.54
C PHE A 8 18.80 7.11 -0.37
N THR A 9 17.66 6.82 0.28
CA THR A 9 16.66 7.86 0.56
C THR A 9 17.17 8.93 1.50
N MET A 10 17.95 8.57 2.53
CA MET A 10 18.54 9.54 3.45
C MET A 10 19.55 10.47 2.75
N TYR A 11 20.36 9.93 1.82
CA TYR A 11 21.29 10.74 1.04
C TYR A 11 20.58 11.72 0.10
N VAL A 12 19.52 11.27 -0.55
CA VAL A 12 18.72 12.10 -1.47
C VAL A 12 17.89 13.14 -0.71
N CYS A 13 17.44 12.83 0.51
CA CYS A 13 16.72 13.77 1.38
C CYS A 13 17.57 15.00 1.76
N PHE A 14 18.87 14.82 1.96
CA PHE A 14 19.76 15.91 2.39
C PHE A 14 20.07 16.94 1.29
N SER A 15 19.91 16.57 0.02
CA SER A 15 20.35 17.40 -1.12
C SER A 15 19.21 18.10 -1.88
N LEU A 16 17.95 17.80 -1.55
CA LEU A 16 16.78 18.23 -2.31
C LEU A 16 15.83 19.13 -1.51
N ASP A 17 15.01 19.91 -2.23
CA ASP A 17 13.93 20.71 -1.64
C ASP A 17 12.95 19.83 -0.85
N MET A 18 12.33 20.40 0.19
CA MET A 18 11.42 19.71 1.10
C MET A 18 10.25 19.00 0.40
N MET A 19 9.75 19.54 -0.71
CA MET A 19 8.68 18.88 -1.48
C MET A 19 9.19 17.69 -2.28
N SER A 20 10.37 17.80 -2.90
CA SER A 20 10.99 16.68 -3.63
C SER A 20 11.44 15.55 -2.72
N SER A 21 11.94 15.86 -1.51
CA SER A 21 12.32 14.82 -0.55
C SER A 21 11.11 14.02 -0.06
N LEU A 22 9.97 14.67 0.20
CA LEU A 22 8.71 14.00 0.56
C LEU A 22 8.22 13.07 -0.57
N MET A 23 8.25 13.52 -1.82
CA MET A 23 7.82 12.68 -2.95
C MET A 23 8.69 11.43 -3.12
N ILE A 24 10.01 11.56 -2.91
CA ILE A 24 10.95 10.43 -3.02
C ILE A 24 10.77 9.44 -1.87
N PHE A 25 10.51 9.93 -0.66
CA PHE A 25 10.22 9.08 0.49
C PHE A 25 8.99 8.19 0.21
N ILE A 26 7.89 8.79 -0.25
CA ILE A 26 6.66 8.09 -0.63
C ILE A 26 6.93 7.04 -1.72
N MET A 27 7.70 7.41 -2.77
CA MET A 27 8.02 6.46 -3.85
C MET A 27 8.81 5.23 -3.36
N VAL A 28 9.73 5.42 -2.41
CA VAL A 28 10.48 4.29 -1.84
C VAL A 28 9.59 3.43 -0.95
N GLU A 29 8.69 4.02 -0.16
CA GLU A 29 7.71 3.25 0.62
C GLU A 29 6.78 2.42 -0.27
N MET A 30 6.29 2.96 -1.41
CA MET A 30 5.55 2.17 -2.40
C MET A 30 6.35 0.95 -2.89
N CYS A 31 7.63 1.16 -3.20
CA CYS A 31 8.50 0.09 -3.67
C CYS A 31 8.68 -0.99 -2.59
N LEU A 32 8.87 -0.60 -1.34
CA LEU A 32 8.99 -1.54 -0.23
C LEU A 32 7.71 -2.34 0.02
N TYR A 33 6.54 -1.71 -0.01
CA TYR A 33 5.27 -2.41 0.17
C TYR A 33 4.95 -3.37 -0.99
N SER A 34 5.24 -3.00 -2.23
CA SER A 34 5.07 -3.92 -3.38
C SER A 34 5.99 -5.14 -3.30
N LEU A 35 7.24 -4.96 -2.82
CA LEU A 35 8.14 -6.07 -2.54
C LEU A 35 7.63 -6.96 -1.39
N LEU A 36 7.10 -6.37 -0.32
CA LEU A 36 6.48 -7.13 0.78
C LEU A 36 5.27 -7.94 0.29
N LEU A 37 4.43 -7.37 -0.57
CA LEU A 37 3.29 -8.09 -1.16
C LEU A 37 3.76 -9.33 -1.94
N SER A 38 4.85 -9.18 -2.72
CA SER A 38 5.43 -10.29 -3.48
C SER A 38 6.11 -11.39 -2.65
N THR A 39 6.29 -11.18 -1.35
CA THR A 39 6.95 -12.17 -0.46
C THR A 39 5.99 -12.79 0.54
N SER A 40 4.91 -12.09 0.91
CA SER A 40 3.98 -12.48 1.97
C SER A 40 2.68 -13.11 1.44
N TRP A 41 2.80 -14.21 0.69
CA TRP A 41 1.66 -14.93 0.12
C TRP A 41 0.93 -15.88 1.08
N PHE A 42 1.55 -16.19 2.22
CA PHE A 42 1.11 -17.31 3.05
C PHE A 42 -0.18 -17.04 3.81
N HIS A 43 -0.36 -15.85 4.37
CA HIS A 43 -1.55 -15.50 5.14
C HIS A 43 -2.31 -14.37 4.45
N VAL A 44 -3.55 -14.63 4.08
CA VAL A 44 -4.41 -13.67 3.36
C VAL A 44 -4.63 -12.39 4.17
N MET A 45 -4.68 -12.50 5.50
CA MET A 45 -4.75 -11.34 6.39
C MET A 45 -3.57 -10.39 6.22
N ILE A 46 -2.36 -10.92 6.08
CA ILE A 46 -1.15 -10.11 5.88
C ILE A 46 -1.22 -9.42 4.51
N LEU A 47 -1.69 -10.13 3.49
CA LEU A 47 -1.90 -9.57 2.15
C LEU A 47 -2.88 -8.38 2.18
N LEU A 48 -4.03 -8.53 2.86
CA LEU A 48 -5.04 -7.48 3.01
C LEU A 48 -4.48 -6.26 3.75
N MET A 49 -3.70 -6.47 4.81
CA MET A 49 -3.06 -5.37 5.55
C MET A 49 -2.04 -4.62 4.69
N VAL A 50 -1.20 -5.32 3.92
CA VAL A 50 -0.23 -4.69 3.02
C VAL A 50 -0.94 -3.90 1.91
N LEU A 51 -2.06 -4.41 1.40
CA LEU A 51 -2.87 -3.72 0.40
C LEU A 51 -3.47 -2.41 0.94
N GLU A 52 -4.01 -2.42 2.16
CA GLU A 52 -4.56 -1.21 2.79
C GLU A 52 -3.48 -0.14 3.01
N MET A 53 -2.28 -0.55 3.43
CA MET A 53 -1.14 0.36 3.54
C MET A 53 -0.75 0.98 2.20
N LEU A 54 -0.84 0.21 1.11
CA LEU A 54 -0.58 0.72 -0.24
C LEU A 54 -1.66 1.73 -0.68
N MET A 55 -2.93 1.48 -0.38
CA MET A 55 -4.03 2.40 -0.68
C MET A 55 -3.90 3.73 0.09
N LEU A 56 -3.50 3.68 1.36
CA LEU A 56 -3.20 4.88 2.15
C LEU A 56 -2.05 5.70 1.57
N LEU A 57 -1.03 5.04 1.03
CA LEU A 57 0.11 5.73 0.46
C LEU A 57 -0.21 6.39 -0.90
N VAL A 58 -1.03 5.71 -1.72
CA VAL A 58 -1.59 6.30 -2.95
C VAL A 58 -2.48 7.50 -2.60
N PHE A 59 -3.29 7.41 -1.54
CA PHE A 59 -4.09 8.54 -1.04
C PHE A 59 -3.22 9.75 -0.67
N LEU A 60 -2.09 9.53 0.02
CA LEU A 60 -1.15 10.60 0.37
C LEU A 60 -0.58 11.27 -0.88
N LEU A 61 -0.18 10.48 -1.89
CA LEU A 61 0.36 10.99 -3.14
C LEU A 61 -0.67 11.83 -3.91
N ILE A 62 -1.92 11.35 -3.99
CA ILE A 62 -3.01 12.08 -4.63
C ILE A 62 -3.24 13.43 -3.93
N ASN A 63 -3.26 13.48 -2.59
CA ASN A 63 -3.46 14.74 -1.86
C ASN A 63 -2.32 15.74 -2.10
N LEU A 64 -1.07 15.29 -2.15
CA LEU A 64 0.07 16.15 -2.46
C LEU A 64 -0.02 16.74 -3.87
N THR A 65 -0.44 15.93 -4.86
CA THR A 65 -0.63 16.41 -6.25
C THR A 65 -1.81 17.37 -6.37
N ILE A 66 -2.88 17.17 -5.62
CA ILE A 66 -4.03 18.08 -5.62
C ILE A 66 -3.65 19.43 -4.99
N LEU A 67 -2.84 19.41 -3.93
CA LEU A 67 -2.33 20.64 -3.32
C LEU A 67 -1.46 21.44 -4.31
N SER A 68 -0.62 20.76 -5.12
CA SER A 68 0.24 21.44 -6.09
C SER A 68 -0.51 21.97 -7.30
N VAL A 69 -1.50 21.23 -7.82
CA VAL A 69 -2.30 21.61 -9.01
C VAL A 69 -3.52 22.47 -8.64
N LYS A 70 -3.86 22.59 -7.35
CA LYS A 70 -5.04 23.30 -6.81
C LYS A 70 -6.37 22.79 -7.40
N MET A 71 -6.49 21.48 -7.55
CA MET A 71 -7.71 20.83 -8.06
C MET A 71 -8.75 20.62 -6.96
N SER A 72 -10.00 20.38 -7.36
CA SER A 72 -11.08 20.03 -6.42
C SER A 72 -10.89 18.64 -5.81
N GLY A 73 -11.10 18.50 -4.50
CA GLY A 73 -10.94 17.26 -3.74
C GLY A 73 -11.99 16.16 -3.99
N ILE A 74 -12.87 16.29 -4.98
CA ILE A 74 -13.93 15.30 -5.28
C ILE A 74 -13.31 13.94 -5.64
N PHE A 75 -12.19 13.94 -6.37
CA PHE A 75 -11.46 12.72 -6.73
C PHE A 75 -10.97 11.95 -5.49
N VAL A 76 -10.50 12.66 -4.46
CA VAL A 76 -10.03 12.08 -3.20
C VAL A 76 -11.16 11.37 -2.47
N PHE A 77 -12.33 12.00 -2.42
CA PHE A 77 -13.51 11.43 -1.79
C PHE A 77 -13.94 10.13 -2.47
N MET A 78 -14.03 10.13 -3.81
CA MET A 78 -14.35 8.92 -4.57
C MET A 78 -13.31 7.82 -4.33
N PHE A 79 -12.02 8.16 -4.32
CA PHE A 79 -10.94 7.20 -4.09
C PHE A 79 -11.05 6.49 -2.73
N ILE A 80 -11.25 7.23 -1.63
CA ILE A 80 -11.38 6.60 -0.29
C ILE A 80 -12.63 5.72 -0.22
N THR A 81 -13.75 6.15 -0.81
CA THR A 81 -14.97 5.31 -0.77
C THR A 81 -14.78 3.99 -1.50
N LEU A 82 -14.04 3.98 -2.61
CA LEU A 82 -13.69 2.76 -3.33
C LEU A 82 -12.69 1.90 -2.55
N SER A 83 -11.69 2.50 -1.91
CA SER A 83 -10.70 1.74 -1.12
C SER A 83 -11.35 1.02 0.06
N VAL A 84 -12.26 1.68 0.78
CA VAL A 84 -13.01 1.06 1.88
C VAL A 84 -13.95 -0.04 1.37
N ALA A 85 -14.56 0.15 0.20
CA ALA A 85 -15.41 -0.88 -0.41
C ALA A 85 -14.60 -2.13 -0.78
N GLU A 86 -13.44 -1.97 -1.40
CA GLU A 86 -12.51 -3.07 -1.71
C GLU A 86 -12.09 -3.82 -0.43
N ALA A 87 -11.69 -3.10 0.61
CA ALA A 87 -11.31 -3.70 1.90
C ALA A 87 -12.48 -4.51 2.52
N SER A 88 -13.71 -4.01 2.45
CA SER A 88 -14.89 -4.72 2.95
C SER A 88 -15.15 -6.03 2.19
N VAL A 89 -14.96 -6.04 0.87
CA VAL A 89 -15.09 -7.23 0.03
C VAL A 89 -13.96 -8.21 0.35
N GLY A 90 -12.72 -7.73 0.48
CA GLY A 90 -11.56 -8.54 0.86
C GLY A 90 -11.74 -9.26 2.20
N MET A 91 -12.24 -8.55 3.21
CA MET A 91 -12.56 -9.15 4.52
C MET A 91 -13.69 -10.17 4.43
N SER A 92 -14.74 -9.92 3.63
CA SER A 92 -15.82 -10.89 3.45
C SER A 92 -15.32 -12.20 2.82
N LEU A 93 -14.44 -12.12 1.81
CA LEU A 93 -13.80 -13.26 1.17
C LEU A 93 -12.94 -14.06 2.15
N LEU A 94 -12.15 -13.37 2.96
CA LEU A 94 -11.36 -14.00 4.00
C LEU A 94 -12.25 -14.79 4.98
N THR A 95 -13.34 -14.20 5.46
CA THR A 95 -14.22 -14.91 6.40
C THR A 95 -14.85 -16.17 5.79
N MET A 96 -15.15 -16.15 4.48
CA MET A 96 -15.60 -17.34 3.77
C MET A 96 -14.51 -18.41 3.70
N LEU A 97 -13.27 -18.02 3.38
CA LEU A 97 -12.12 -18.94 3.29
C LEU A 97 -11.79 -19.58 4.64
N VAL A 98 -11.77 -18.79 5.72
CA VAL A 98 -11.54 -19.31 7.07
C VAL A 98 -12.66 -20.25 7.50
N ARG A 99 -13.92 -19.99 7.13
CA ARG A 99 -15.05 -20.89 7.43
C ARG A 99 -15.01 -22.19 6.62
N SER A 100 -14.46 -22.19 5.40
CA SER A 100 -14.37 -23.40 4.57
C SER A 100 -13.17 -24.27 4.93
N ASN A 101 -11.99 -23.66 5.15
CA ASN A 101 -10.73 -24.38 5.30
C ASN A 101 -10.22 -24.42 6.74
N GLY A 102 -10.81 -23.65 7.65
CA GLY A 102 -10.38 -23.55 9.06
C GLY A 102 -9.12 -22.72 9.28
N ASN A 103 -8.50 -22.19 8.23
CA ASN A 103 -7.26 -21.41 8.28
C ASN A 103 -7.24 -20.34 7.18
N ASP A 104 -6.48 -19.26 7.39
CA ASP A 104 -6.24 -18.20 6.41
C ASP A 104 -5.00 -18.45 5.52
N PHE A 105 -4.39 -19.62 5.67
CA PHE A 105 -3.19 -20.00 4.95
C PHE A 105 -3.50 -20.38 3.50
N MET A 106 -2.97 -19.59 2.55
CA MET A 106 -2.98 -19.93 1.12
C MET A 106 -1.77 -20.81 0.79
N GLY A 107 -1.87 -22.08 1.18
CA GLY A 107 -0.95 -23.11 0.72
C GLY A 107 -1.34 -23.53 -0.69
N VAL A 108 -0.45 -23.35 -1.65
CA VAL A 108 -0.54 -24.05 -2.94
C VAL A 108 -0.32 -25.53 -2.65
N SER A 109 -1.40 -26.27 -2.38
CA SER A 109 -1.37 -27.73 -2.42
C SER A 109 -1.44 -28.14 -3.89
N ILE A 110 -0.28 -28.14 -4.56
CA ILE A 110 -0.10 -28.91 -5.79
C ILE A 110 -0.13 -30.38 -5.37
N PHE A 111 -1.32 -30.97 -5.41
CA PHE A 111 -1.50 -32.39 -5.67
C PHE A 111 -1.78 -32.56 -7.16
#